data_AF-A0A7W8U6E3-F1
#
_entry.id   AF-A0A7W8U6E3-F1
#
_cell.length_a   1.000
_cell.length_b   1.000
_cell.length_c   1.000
_cell.angle_alpha   90.00
_cell.angle_beta   90.00
_cell.angle_gamma   90.00
#
_symmetry.space_group_name_H-M   'P 1'
#
loop_
_entity.id
_entity.type
_entity.pdbx_description
1 polymer ?
#
loop_
_entity_poly.entity_id
_entity_poly.type
_entity_poly.pdbx_seq_one_letter_code
_entity_poly.pdbx_strand_id
1 'polypeptide(L)'
;MGDLLIRNISDALKRDIAAAADRAGRSLSDEAKDLLRKGLIAEKGIKPVKEQSAYDVLRAAFGADEGLGDEFAAILDEVEAERKKDFGRPPVEFE
;
A
#
# COMPACT_ATOMS: atom_id res chain seq x y z
N MET A 1 2.39 25.88 11.26
CA MET A 1 2.26 24.60 11.99
C MET A 1 1.86 24.95 13.41
N GLY A 2 0.66 24.56 13.84
CA GLY A 2 0.21 24.79 15.20
C GLY A 2 0.23 23.48 15.97
N ASP A 3 0.84 23.49 17.16
CA ASP A 3 0.78 22.36 18.08
C ASP A 3 -0.58 22.33 18.78
N LEU A 4 -1.14 21.13 18.99
CA LEU A 4 -2.36 20.93 19.75
C LEU A 4 -2.01 20.46 21.17
N LEU A 5 -2.43 21.21 22.19
CA LEU A 5 -2.31 20.82 23.59
C LEU A 5 -3.67 20.40 24.14
N ILE A 6 -3.78 19.14 24.59
CA ILE A 6 -4.97 18.63 25.27
C ILE A 6 -4.72 18.72 26.78
N ARG A 7 -5.52 19.54 27.47
CA ARG A 7 -5.42 19.80 28.91
C ARG A 7 -6.66 19.28 29.64
N ASN A 8 -6.55 19.10 30.96
CA ASN A 8 -7.66 18.69 31.83
C ASN A 8 -8.35 17.40 31.41
N ILE A 9 -7.59 16.43 30.89
CA ILE A 9 -8.10 15.07 30.67
C ILE A 9 -8.14 14.32 31.99
N SER A 10 -9.07 13.36 32.11
CA SER A 10 -9.11 12.50 33.28
C SER A 10 -7.86 11.63 33.38
N ASP A 11 -7.42 11.34 34.61
CA ASP A 11 -6.29 10.44 34.84
C ASP A 11 -6.55 9.03 34.28
N ALA A 12 -7.81 8.60 34.27
CA ALA A 12 -8.22 7.34 33.65
C ALA A 12 -7.90 7.34 32.14
N LEU A 13 -8.35 8.36 31.40
CA LEU A 13 -8.08 8.45 29.97
C LEU A 13 -6.58 8.55 29.67
N LYS A 14 -5.83 9.29 30.49
CA LYS A 14 -4.36 9.37 30.36
C LYS A 14 -3.70 7.99 30.50
N ARG A 15 -4.14 7.19 31.48
CA ARG A 15 -3.63 5.82 31.70
C ARG A 15 -4.02 4.89 30.55
N ASP A 16 -5.23 5.00 30.04
CA ASP A 16 -5.70 4.15 28.94
C ASP A 16 -4.89 4.39 27.66
N ILE A 17 -4.60 5.66 27.33
CA ILE A 17 -3.78 6.01 26.16
C ILE A 17 -2.34 5.50 26.35
N ALA A 18 -1.76 5.64 27.55
CA ALA A 18 -0.42 5.11 27.84
C ALA A 18 -0.36 3.58 27.68
N ALA A 19 -1.33 2.86 28.25
CA ALA A 19 -1.41 1.42 28.12
C ALA A 19 -1.65 0.96 26.68
N ALA A 20 -2.35 1.75 25.86
CA ALA A 20 -2.50 1.48 24.43
C ALA A 20 -1.18 1.69 23.68
N ALA A 21 -0.46 2.76 23.98
CA ALA A 21 0.83 3.08 23.36
C ALA A 21 1.88 2.00 23.65
N ASP A 22 1.96 1.53 24.91
CA ASP A 22 2.86 0.45 25.32
C ASP A 22 2.56 -0.85 24.57
N ARG A 23 1.27 -1.21 24.45
CA ARG A 23 0.83 -2.40 23.71
C ARG A 23 1.13 -2.31 22.21
N ALA A 24 1.03 -1.11 21.64
CA ALA A 24 1.29 -0.88 20.22
C ALA A 24 2.78 -0.65 19.91
N GLY A 25 3.64 -0.51 20.93
CA GLY A 25 5.06 -0.18 20.76
C GLY A 25 5.27 1.22 20.17
N ARG A 26 4.39 2.18 20.49
CA ARG A 26 4.42 3.55 19.94
C ARG A 26 4.66 4.59 21.04
N SER A 27 5.06 5.78 20.63
CA SER A 27 5.07 6.93 21.54
C SER A 27 3.64 7.31 21.96
N LEU A 28 3.49 7.93 23.13
CA LEU A 28 2.19 8.39 23.63
C LEU A 28 1.52 9.36 22.65
N SER A 29 2.30 10.24 22.03
CA SER A 29 1.78 11.24 21.10
C SER A 29 1.34 10.61 19.78
N ASP A 30 2.05 9.60 19.28
CA ASP A 30 1.68 8.92 18.04
C ASP A 30 0.44 8.05 18.23
N GLU A 31 0.33 7.37 19.37
CA GLU A 31 -0.90 6.63 19.69
C GLU A 31 -2.10 7.57 19.87
N ALA A 32 -1.91 8.72 20.54
CA ALA A 32 -2.96 9.73 20.64
C ALA A 32 -3.42 10.25 19.27
N LYS A 33 -2.50 10.52 18.34
CA LYS A 33 -2.84 10.92 16.96
C LYS A 33 -3.63 9.83 16.24
N ASP A 34 -3.23 8.57 16.40
CA ASP A 34 -3.89 7.44 15.74
C ASP A 34 -5.31 7.22 16.28
N LEU A 35 -5.50 7.31 17.61
CA LEU A 35 -6.81 7.25 18.24
C LEU A 35 -7.72 8.39 17.78
N LEU A 36 -7.22 9.63 17.71
CA LEU A 36 -7.98 10.76 17.19
C LEU A 36 -8.38 10.56 15.72
N ARG A 37 -7.46 10.07 14.89
CA ARG A 37 -7.74 9.75 13.49
C ARG A 37 -8.84 8.70 13.36
N LYS A 38 -8.73 7.60 14.11
CA LYS A 38 -9.75 6.53 14.14
C LYS A 38 -11.11 7.06 14.59
N GLY A 39 -11.14 7.90 15.62
CA GLY A 39 -12.37 8.58 16.08
C GLY A 39 -13.02 9.43 15.00
N LEU A 40 -12.24 10.25 14.28
CA LEU A 40 -12.74 11.09 13.18
C LEU A 40 -13.27 10.27 12.00
N ILE A 41 -12.62 9.15 11.67
CA ILE A 41 -13.08 8.24 10.61
C ILE A 41 -14.41 7.60 11.02
N ALA A 42 -14.51 7.13 12.27
CA ALA A 42 -15.71 6.53 12.81
C ALA A 42 -16.88 7.52 12.87
N GLU A 43 -16.65 8.75 13.32
CA GLU A 43 -17.65 9.82 13.40
C GLU A 43 -18.22 10.20 12.03
N LYS A 44 -17.34 10.35 11.03
CA LYS A 44 -17.76 10.76 9.68
C LYS A 44 -18.39 9.63 8.87
N GLY A 45 -18.50 8.42 9.44
CA GLY A 45 -18.93 7.23 8.70
C GLY A 45 -18.07 6.97 7.46
N ILE A 46 -16.83 7.50 7.45
CA ILE A 46 -15.89 7.28 6.37
C ILE A 46 -15.51 5.82 6.47
N LYS A 47 -16.13 4.98 5.62
CA LYS A 47 -15.59 3.65 5.39
C LYS A 47 -14.14 3.87 4.97
N PRO A 48 -13.16 3.23 5.61
CA PRO A 48 -11.79 3.32 5.15
C PRO A 48 -11.84 2.99 3.67
N VAL A 49 -11.38 3.93 2.83
CA VAL A 49 -11.19 3.66 1.41
C VAL A 49 -10.30 2.43 1.43
N LYS A 50 -10.80 1.29 0.92
CA LYS A 50 -9.94 0.15 0.66
C LYS A 50 -8.81 0.75 -0.17
N GLU A 51 -7.62 0.84 0.41
CA GLU A 51 -6.44 1.24 -0.34
C GLU A 51 -6.35 0.21 -1.45
N GLN A 52 -6.81 0.59 -2.64
CA GLN A 52 -6.70 -0.27 -3.80
C GLN A 52 -5.21 -0.41 -4.01
N SER A 53 -4.72 -1.64 -3.91
CA SER A 53 -3.32 -1.89 -4.19
C SER A 53 -3.06 -1.43 -5.63
N ALA A 54 -1.80 -1.08 -5.94
CA ALA A 54 -1.44 -0.75 -7.32
C ALA A 54 -1.89 -1.86 -8.29
N TYR A 55 -1.87 -3.12 -7.83
CA TYR A 55 -2.42 -4.26 -8.54
C TYR A 55 -3.94 -4.18 -8.79
N ASP A 56 -4.74 -3.82 -7.79
CA ASP A 56 -6.20 -3.68 -7.94
C ASP A 56 -6.56 -2.59 -8.95
N VAL A 57 -5.83 -1.47 -8.92
CA VAL A 57 -5.99 -0.36 -9.86
C VAL A 57 -5.64 -0.78 -11.28
N LEU A 58 -4.49 -1.45 -11.46
CA LEU A 58 -4.06 -1.94 -12.76
C LEU A 58 -5.00 -3.02 -13.29
N ARG A 59 -5.46 -3.95 -12.45
CA ARG A 59 -6.38 -5.00 -12.86
C ARG A 59 -7.75 -4.47 -13.25
N ALA A 60 -8.26 -3.44 -12.58
CA ALA A 60 -9.50 -2.79 -12.99
C ALA A 60 -9.37 -2.05 -14.33
N ALA A 61 -8.21 -1.43 -14.58
CA ALA A 61 -7.94 -0.69 -15.83
C ALA A 61 -7.70 -1.62 -17.03
N PHE A 62 -7.05 -2.76 -16.82
CA PHE A 62 -6.61 -3.66 -17.91
C PHE A 62 -7.34 -5.00 -17.97
N GLY A 63 -8.02 -5.41 -16.89
CA GLY A 63 -8.68 -6.71 -16.77
C GLY A 63 -10.19 -6.69 -16.97
N ALA A 64 -10.76 -5.57 -17.42
CA ALA A 64 -12.19 -5.42 -17.68
C ALA A 64 -12.62 -5.86 -19.09
N ASP A 65 -11.66 -6.14 -19.98
CA ASP A 65 -11.93 -6.60 -21.33
C ASP A 65 -11.37 -8.01 -21.49
N GLU A 66 -12.27 -9.01 -21.57
CA GLU A 66 -11.91 -10.43 -21.70
C GLU A 66 -11.11 -10.73 -22.99
N GLY A 67 -10.98 -9.77 -23.92
CA GLY A 67 -10.25 -9.92 -25.19
C GLY A 67 -8.78 -9.47 -25.21
N LEU A 68 -8.32 -8.65 -24.24
CA LEU A 68 -6.92 -8.15 -24.26
C LEU A 68 -5.89 -9.20 -23.84
N GLY A 69 -6.32 -10.26 -23.14
CA GLY A 69 -5.42 -11.32 -22.67
C GLY A 69 -4.80 -12.13 -23.80
N ASP A 70 -5.58 -12.43 -24.84
CA ASP A 70 -5.15 -13.30 -25.94
C ASP A 70 -4.19 -12.56 -26.89
N GLU A 71 -4.49 -11.30 -27.24
CA GLU A 71 -3.61 -10.48 -28.07
C GLU A 71 -2.28 -10.17 -27.35
N PHE A 72 -2.35 -9.86 -26.05
CA PHE A 72 -1.15 -9.62 -25.24
C PHE A 72 -0.30 -10.88 -25.08
N ALA A 73 -0.93 -12.05 -24.91
CA ALA A 73 -0.23 -13.34 -24.88
C ALA A 73 0.48 -13.64 -26.21
N ALA A 74 -0.19 -13.40 -27.35
CA ALA A 74 0.40 -13.60 -28.66
C ALA A 74 1.63 -12.71 -28.90
N ILE A 75 1.59 -11.45 -28.46
CA ILE A 75 2.73 -10.52 -28.54
C ILE A 75 3.90 -11.00 -27.66
N LEU A 76 3.61 -11.50 -26.45
CA LEU A 76 4.66 -12.04 -25.57
C LEU A 76 5.31 -13.30 -26.13
N ASP A 77 4.52 -14.20 -26.73
CA ASP A 77 5.02 -15.41 -27.38
C ASP A 77 5.93 -15.07 -28.57
N GLU A 78 5.58 -14.05 -29.36
CA GLU A 78 6.41 -13.55 -30.47
C GLU A 78 7.75 -12.98 -29.96
N VAL A 79 7.71 -12.14 -28.93
CA VAL A 79 8.93 -11.58 -28.30
C VAL A 79 9.81 -12.69 -27.73
N GLU A 80 9.23 -13.71 -27.10
CA GLU A 80 9.98 -14.84 -26.56
C GLU A 80 10.58 -15.72 -27.66
N ALA A 81 9.88 -15.88 -28.79
CA ALA A 81 10.39 -16.58 -29.97
C ALA A 81 11.57 -15.84 -30.61
N GLU A 82 11.54 -14.51 -30.69
CA GLU A 82 12.68 -13.71 -31.14
C GLU A 82 13.86 -13.78 -30.17
N ARG A 83 13.60 -13.71 -28.87
CA ARG A 83 14.65 -13.87 -27.85
C ARG A 83 15.31 -15.24 -27.89
N LYS A 84 14.55 -16.29 -28.20
CA LYS A 84 15.09 -17.66 -28.38
C LYS A 84 15.86 -17.82 -29.69
N LYS A 85 15.57 -17.01 -30.71
CA LYS A 85 16.34 -16.97 -31.98
C LYS A 85 17.67 -16.24 -31.82
N ASP A 86 17.74 -15.24 -30.96
CA ASP A 86 18.99 -14.56 -30.63
C ASP A 86 19.80 -15.42 -29.65
N PHE A 87 20.51 -16.42 -30.18
CA PHE A 87 21.34 -17.40 -29.46
C PHE A 87 22.61 -16.80 -28.81
N GLY A 88 22.44 -15.69 -28.09
CA GLY A 88 23.45 -15.08 -27.24
C GLY A 88 24.54 -14.30 -27.97
N ARG A 89 25.20 -13.43 -27.20
CA ARG A 89 26.43 -12.73 -27.61
C ARG A 89 27.47 -13.78 -28.03
N PRO A 90 28.13 -13.65 -29.21
CA PRO A 90 29.17 -14.58 -29.60
C PRO A 90 30.23 -14.67 -28.49
N PRO A 91 30.80 -15.87 -28.25
CA PRO A 91 31.81 -16.04 -27.21
C PRO A 91 32.94 -15.04 -27.46
N VAL A 92 33.35 -14.35 -26.40
CA VAL A 92 34.48 -13.42 -26.46
C VAL A 92 35.74 -14.29 -26.61
N GLU A 93 36.37 -14.25 -27.78
CA GLU A 93 37.68 -14.86 -27.96
C GLU A 93 38.70 -14.03 -27.17
N PHE A 94 39.34 -14.67 -26.19
CA PHE A 94 40.48 -14.09 -25.49
C PHE A 94 41.74 -14.54 -26.23
N GLU A 95 42.52 -13.56 -26.71
CA GLU A 95 43.89 -13.75 -27.23
C GLU A 95 44.88 -14.09 -26.11
#